data_AF-X1J8Y3-F1
#
_entry.id   AF-X1J8Y3-F1
#
_cell.length_a   1.000
_cell.length_b   1.000
_cell.length_c   1.000
_cell.angle_alpha   90.00
_cell.angle_beta   90.00
_cell.angle_gamma   90.00
#
_symmetry.space_group_name_H-M   'P 1'
#
loop_
_entity.id
_entity.type
_entity.pdbx_description
1 polymer ?
#
loop_
_entity_poly.entity_id
_entity_poly.type
_entity_poly.pdbx_seq_one_letter_code
_entity_poly.pdbx_strand_id
1 'polypeptide(L)'
;GTTARSFTGLMTIADAINRAGSTEPEAIREALVETDIPADQLIMPWRGVKFDETGQNMYGEGVISQIIDESWHTVYPSEFALRDWVYPQPTWAER
;
A
#
# COMPACT_ATOMS: atom_id res chain seq x y z
N GLY A 1 -0.50 3.38 -9.58
CA GLY A 1 -1.24 2.60 -8.57
C GLY A 1 -1.30 1.12 -8.89
N THR A 2 -1.91 0.71 -10.01
CA THR A 2 -2.17 -0.72 -10.31
C THR A 2 -0.92 -1.59 -10.39
N THR A 3 0.10 -1.20 -11.17
CA THR A 3 1.34 -1.98 -11.31
C THR A 3 2.05 -2.22 -9.98
N ALA A 4 2.15 -1.19 -9.13
CA ALA A 4 2.77 -1.30 -7.82
C ALA A 4 2.01 -2.27 -6.90
N ARG A 5 0.67 -2.25 -6.91
CA ARG A 5 -0.14 -3.21 -6.13
C ARG A 5 0.05 -4.64 -6.61
N SER A 6 0.07 -4.86 -7.92
CA SER A 6 0.32 -6.19 -8.50
C SER A 6 1.72 -6.71 -8.16
N PHE A 7 2.73 -5.84 -8.25
CA PHE A 7 4.10 -6.19 -7.85
C PHE A 7 4.17 -6.58 -6.37
N THR A 8 3.67 -5.73 -5.47
CA THR A 8 3.67 -6.02 -4.03
C THR A 8 2.92 -7.29 -3.73
N GLY A 9 1.74 -7.51 -4.33
CA GLY A 9 0.97 -8.75 -4.13
C GLY A 9 1.73 -10.00 -4.56
N LEU A 10 2.44 -9.95 -5.69
CA LEU A 10 3.30 -11.05 -6.13
C LEU A 10 4.45 -11.29 -5.14
N MET A 11 5.12 -10.23 -4.69
CA MET A 11 6.22 -10.33 -3.74
C MET A 11 5.75 -10.87 -2.39
N THR A 12 4.56 -10.51 -1.91
CA THR A 12 3.95 -11.08 -0.70
C THR A 12 3.75 -12.59 -0.83
N ILE A 13 3.24 -13.07 -1.96
CA ILE A 13 3.06 -14.51 -2.19
C ILE A 13 4.41 -15.23 -2.25
N ALA A 14 5.39 -14.65 -2.95
CA ALA A 14 6.73 -15.23 -3.04
C ALA A 14 7.43 -15.33 -1.67
N ASP A 15 7.30 -14.30 -0.83
CA ASP A 15 7.78 -14.32 0.55
C ASP A 15 7.12 -15.44 1.37
N ALA A 16 5.79 -15.56 1.31
CA ALA A 16 5.08 -16.61 2.04
C ALA A 16 5.49 -18.02 1.59
N ILE A 17 5.67 -18.25 0.29
CA ILE A 17 6.16 -19.53 -0.24
C ILE A 17 7.58 -19.84 0.28
N ASN A 18 8.47 -18.85 0.30
CA ASN A 18 9.81 -19.03 0.82
C ASN A 18 9.82 -19.35 2.33
N ARG A 19 8.96 -18.68 3.12
CA ARG A 19 8.81 -18.95 4.56
C ARG A 19 8.17 -20.30 4.84
N ALA A 20 7.20 -20.73 4.03
CA ALA A 20 6.56 -22.03 4.16
C ALA A 20 7.55 -23.19 4.00
N GLY A 21 8.64 -23.00 3.24
CA GLY A 21 9.68 -24.02 3.02
C GLY A 21 9.15 -25.30 2.37
N SER A 22 7.95 -25.26 1.81
CA SER A 22 7.18 -26.40 1.31
C SER A 22 6.24 -25.95 0.20
N THR A 23 5.88 -26.87 -0.68
CA THR A 23 4.85 -26.67 -1.71
C THR A 23 3.47 -27.17 -1.28
N GLU A 24 3.34 -27.66 -0.04
CA GLU A 24 2.05 -28.12 0.50
C GLU A 24 1.07 -26.94 0.68
N PRO A 25 -0.19 -27.07 0.24
CA PRO A 25 -1.15 -25.97 0.27
C PRO A 25 -1.37 -25.37 1.67
N GLU A 26 -1.46 -26.21 2.71
CA GLU A 26 -1.72 -25.72 4.07
C GLU A 26 -0.52 -24.96 4.63
N ALA A 27 0.71 -25.40 4.37
CA ALA A 27 1.91 -24.69 4.79
C ALA A 27 2.01 -23.28 4.16
N ILE A 28 1.64 -23.16 2.88
CA ILE A 28 1.59 -21.86 2.20
C ILE A 28 0.47 -20.99 2.78
N ARG A 29 -0.71 -21.58 3.07
CA ARG A 29 -1.83 -20.86 3.68
C ARG A 29 -1.46 -20.31 5.05
N GLU A 30 -0.86 -21.13 5.92
CA GLU A 30 -0.38 -20.71 7.24
C GLU A 30 0.61 -19.56 7.10
N ALA A 31 1.63 -19.70 6.24
CA ALA A 31 2.61 -18.64 6.00
C ALA A 31 1.98 -17.35 5.44
N LEU A 32 0.95 -17.45 4.59
CA LEU A 32 0.22 -16.27 4.10
C LEU A 32 -0.54 -15.57 5.22
N VAL A 33 -1.23 -16.31 6.10
CA VAL A 33 -1.95 -15.75 7.25
C VAL A 33 -1.00 -15.09 8.24
N GLU A 34 0.18 -15.67 8.45
CA GLU A 34 1.23 -15.13 9.33
C GLU A 34 2.02 -13.96 8.72
N THR A 35 1.69 -13.52 7.50
CA THR A 35 2.42 -12.46 6.82
C THR A 35 2.38 -11.16 7.62
N ASP A 36 3.56 -10.60 7.87
CA ASP A 36 3.77 -9.28 8.45
C ASP A 36 5.01 -8.65 7.79
N ILE A 37 4.81 -7.99 6.65
CA ILE A 37 5.88 -7.33 5.89
C ILE A 37 5.91 -5.85 6.29
N PRO A 38 7.01 -5.35 6.89
CA PRO A 38 7.11 -3.95 7.32
C PRO A 38 7.29 -2.98 6.13
N ALA A 39 6.96 -1.71 6.37
CA ALA A 39 6.99 -0.65 5.36
C ALA A 39 8.35 -0.48 4.65
N ASP A 40 9.46 -0.67 5.37
CA ASP A 40 10.83 -0.49 4.86
C ASP A 40 11.25 -1.58 3.85
N GLN A 41 10.47 -2.66 3.73
CA GLN A 41 10.64 -3.70 2.72
C GLN A 41 9.75 -3.52 1.49
N LEU A 42 8.94 -2.45 1.46
CA LEU A 42 8.03 -2.16 0.34
C LEU A 42 8.61 -1.09 -0.57
N ILE A 43 8.34 -1.23 -1.88
CA ILE A 43 8.69 -0.21 -2.88
C ILE A 43 7.76 1.01 -2.85
N MET A 44 6.59 0.86 -2.23
CA MET A 44 5.58 1.91 -2.09
C MET A 44 5.56 2.41 -0.65
N PRO A 45 5.20 3.68 -0.40
CA PRO A 45 5.09 4.25 0.94
C PRO A 45 3.81 3.76 1.66
N TRP A 46 3.58 2.45 1.66
CA TRP A 46 2.52 1.81 2.42
C TRP A 46 3.06 1.35 3.76
N ARG A 47 2.19 1.28 4.76
CA ARG A 47 2.57 0.95 6.14
C ARG A 47 3.03 -0.50 6.32
N GLY A 48 2.74 -1.37 5.36
CA GLY A 48 3.13 -2.77 5.37
C GLY A 48 2.12 -3.66 4.65
N VAL A 49 2.30 -4.97 4.81
CA VAL A 49 1.31 -5.99 4.44
C VAL A 49 1.11 -6.91 5.62
N LYS A 50 -0.09 -6.87 6.21
CA LYS A 50 -0.48 -7.75 7.31
C LYS A 50 -1.96 -8.04 7.23
N PHE A 51 -2.34 -9.31 7.37
CA PHE A 51 -3.73 -9.73 7.26
C PHE A 51 -4.35 -9.85 8.65
N ASP A 52 -5.58 -9.33 8.78
CA ASP A 52 -6.41 -9.57 9.95
C ASP A 52 -7.13 -10.92 9.87
N GLU A 53 -7.93 -11.26 10.88
CA GLU A 53 -8.71 -12.51 10.95
C GLU A 53 -9.70 -12.69 9.79
N THR A 54 -10.06 -11.60 9.11
CA THR A 54 -10.95 -11.61 7.93
C THR A 54 -10.17 -11.77 6.61
N GLY A 55 -8.84 -11.78 6.66
CA GLY A 55 -7.96 -11.82 5.49
C GLY A 55 -7.75 -10.46 4.82
N GLN A 56 -8.18 -9.37 5.45
CA GLN A 56 -8.00 -8.02 4.91
C GLN A 56 -6.65 -7.46 5.31
N ASN A 57 -5.98 -6.75 4.38
CA ASN A 57 -4.71 -6.07 4.72
C ASN A 57 -4.98 -4.88 5.63
N MET A 58 -4.64 -5.00 6.92
CA MET A 58 -4.87 -3.97 7.93
C MET A 58 -3.98 -2.72 7.75
N TYR A 59 -2.89 -2.84 6.99
CA TYR A 59 -2.00 -1.73 6.63
C TYR A 59 -2.36 -1.08 5.30
N GLY A 60 -3.47 -1.50 4.68
CA GLY A 60 -4.00 -0.82 3.49
C GLY A 60 -4.40 0.60 3.82
N GLU A 61 -3.69 1.57 3.25
CA GLU A 61 -3.97 3.00 3.42
C GLU A 61 -4.16 3.70 2.08
N GLY A 62 -5.08 4.66 2.06
CA GLY A 62 -5.33 5.50 0.89
C GLY A 62 -4.26 6.57 0.73
N VAL A 63 -3.73 6.72 -0.48
CA VAL A 63 -2.90 7.87 -0.85
C VAL A 63 -3.77 8.83 -1.65
N ILE A 64 -3.89 10.07 -1.17
CA ILE A 64 -4.65 11.12 -1.85
C ILE A 64 -3.68 12.08 -2.49
N SER A 65 -3.89 12.36 -3.77
CA SER A 65 -3.15 13.38 -4.50
C SER A 65 -4.11 14.42 -5.06
N GLN A 66 -3.69 15.68 -5.02
CA GLN A 66 -4.43 16.82 -5.54
C GLN A 66 -3.57 17.52 -6.60
N ILE A 67 -4.21 18.09 -7.61
CA ILE A 67 -3.54 19.00 -8.55
C ILE A 67 -3.53 20.39 -7.89
N ILE A 68 -2.34 20.92 -7.62
CA ILE A 68 -2.09 22.25 -7.05
C ILE A 68 -1.00 22.88 -7.93
N ASP A 69 -1.17 24.13 -8.35
CA ASP A 69 -0.26 24.82 -9.27
C ASP A 69 0.05 23.96 -10.52
N GLU A 70 -1.00 23.44 -11.15
CA GLU A 70 -0.97 22.56 -12.35
C GLU A 70 -0.18 21.25 -12.19
N SER A 71 0.27 20.91 -10.98
CA SER A 71 1.13 19.75 -10.69
C SER A 71 0.47 18.80 -9.69
N TRP A 72 0.72 17.49 -9.85
CA TRP A 72 0.26 16.48 -8.90
C TRP A 72 1.09 16.52 -7.62
N HIS A 73 0.43 16.71 -6.48
CA HIS A 73 1.02 16.64 -5.16
C HIS A 73 0.28 15.61 -4.30
N THR A 74 1.03 14.74 -3.63
CA THR A 74 0.48 13.92 -2.53
C THR A 74 0.16 14.83 -1.36
N VAL A 75 -1.06 14.73 -0.84
CA VAL A 75 -1.58 15.58 0.25
C VAL A 75 -2.03 14.76 1.47
N TYR A 76 -2.13 13.44 1.33
CA TYR A 76 -2.41 12.50 2.42
C TYR A 76 -1.80 11.12 2.08
N PRO A 77 -1.28 10.37 3.07
CA PRO A 77 -1.25 10.70 4.50
C PRO A 77 -0.18 11.75 4.82
N SER A 78 -0.30 12.42 5.98
CA SER A 78 0.45 13.66 6.26
C SER A 78 1.96 13.44 6.36
N GLU A 79 2.40 12.25 6.77
CA GLU A 79 3.81 11.83 6.81
C GLU A 79 4.47 11.78 5.43
N PHE A 80 3.67 11.65 4.35
CA PHE A 80 4.14 11.61 2.97
C PHE A 80 3.60 12.79 2.14
N ALA A 81 2.93 13.76 2.78
CA ALA A 81 2.38 14.91 2.10
C ALA A 81 3.49 15.85 1.62
N LEU A 82 3.49 16.15 0.31
CA LEU A 82 4.38 17.15 -0.30
C LEU A 82 3.80 18.56 -0.23
N ARG A 83 2.48 18.65 -0.01
CA ARG A 83 1.70 19.88 0.15
C ARG A 83 0.52 19.61 1.08
N ASP A 84 0.04 20.65 1.76
CA ASP A 84 -1.25 20.60 2.44
C ASP A 84 -2.38 20.47 1.41
N TRP A 85 -3.46 19.75 1.75
CA TRP A 85 -4.64 19.74 0.90
C TRP A 85 -5.27 21.13 0.82
N VAL A 86 -5.90 21.45 -0.31
CA VAL A 86 -6.66 22.69 -0.49
C VAL A 86 -8.15 22.35 -0.47
N TYR A 87 -8.87 22.97 0.47
CA TYR A 87 -10.32 22.86 0.57
C TYR A 87 -10.97 24.24 0.85
N PRO A 88 -12.07 24.61 0.15
CA PRO A 88 -12.66 23.90 -0.98
C PRO A 88 -11.70 23.87 -2.18
N GLN A 89 -11.82 22.86 -3.03
CA GLN A 89 -10.99 22.76 -4.24
C GLN A 89 -11.28 23.98 -5.15
N PRO A 90 -10.26 24.74 -5.60
CA PRO A 90 -10.46 25.88 -6.47
C PRO A 90 -11.20 25.50 -7.76
N THR A 91 -12.07 26.39 -8.22
CA THR A 91 -12.71 26.26 -9.53
C THR A 91 -11.67 26.33 -10.63
N TRP A 92 -11.99 25.88 -11.85
CA TRP A 92 -11.08 25.97 -12.99
C TRP A 92 -10.61 27.41 -13.30
N ALA A 93 -11.39 28.43 -12.94
CA ALA A 93 -11.03 29.83 -13.15
C ALA A 93 -10.06 30.38 -12.08
N GLU A 94 -9.93 29.69 -10.95
CA GLU A 94 -9.11 30.07 -9.79
C GLU A 94 -7.82 29.24 -9.68
N ARG A 95 -7.62 28.29 -10.60
CA ARG A 95 -6.43 27.41 -10.67
C ARG A 95 -5.31 28.04 -11.46
#